data_AF-A0A538EQD1-F1
#
_entry.id   AF-A0A538EQD1-F1
#
_cell.length_a   1.000
_cell.length_b   1.000
_cell.length_c   1.000
_cell.angle_alpha   90.00
_cell.angle_beta   90.00
_cell.angle_gamma   90.00
#
_symmetry.space_group_name_H-M   'P 1'
#
loop_
_entity.id
_entity.type
_entity.pdbx_description
1 polymer ?
#
loop_
_entity_poly.entity_id
_entity_poly.type
_entity_poly.pdbx_seq_one_letter_code
_entity_poly.pdbx_strand_id
1 'polypeptide(L)'
;DQEGGEVQTLRGNDFPAIPSAVQQGQWDQQTLRARTADWAGRLAGAGVTMDLAPVADTVPAGTGGANPPIGAFNRQYGSAPDPVAQDIATVVGAAQSAGVLTTLKHFPGLGRVRANTDTSTQAVDPVTTVDDPYLRPFSAGIGAGSAAVMVSSATYPRLDAQSVAAFSTPIVTGLLRQRLGFTGVIVSDDLGAAVAVRAVPVGDRAVRFVRAGGDLVLTVRSADAAPMTAALLAAARQSADFAARVTDAARHVLRAKFRAGLLHC
;
A
#
# COMPACT_ATOMS: atom_id res chain seq x y z
N ASP A 1 7.72 -7.61 -2.34
CA ASP A 1 6.96 -7.75 -1.08
C ASP A 1 7.70 -8.70 -0.15
N GLN A 2 8.15 -8.23 1.01
CA GLN A 2 8.82 -9.04 2.02
C GLN A 2 8.03 -9.03 3.35
N GLU A 3 6.71 -9.24 3.28
CA GLU A 3 5.81 -9.25 4.44
C GLU A 3 6.12 -10.38 5.43
N GLY A 4 6.46 -11.55 4.89
CA GLY A 4 6.59 -12.81 5.60
C GLY A 4 5.43 -13.78 5.36
N GLY A 5 5.59 -15.00 5.86
CA GLY A 5 4.67 -16.11 5.61
C GLY A 5 4.58 -16.46 4.11
N GLU A 6 3.35 -16.45 3.60
CA GLU A 6 3.06 -16.76 2.20
C GLU A 6 3.57 -15.66 1.23
N VAL A 7 3.73 -14.42 1.71
CA VAL A 7 4.20 -13.29 0.89
C VAL A 7 5.62 -12.90 1.28
N GLN A 8 6.57 -13.67 0.75
CA GLN A 8 8.00 -13.42 0.91
C GLN A 8 8.71 -13.71 -0.42
N THR A 9 9.17 -12.64 -1.09
CA THR A 9 9.85 -12.75 -2.39
C THR A 9 11.27 -13.30 -2.26
N LEU A 10 12.10 -12.70 -1.40
CA LEU A 10 13.48 -13.13 -1.21
C LEU A 10 13.54 -14.25 -0.16
N ARG A 11 14.12 -15.39 -0.53
CA ARG A 11 14.22 -16.59 0.31
C ARG A 11 15.61 -17.21 0.18
N GLY A 12 16.10 -17.85 1.22
CA GLY A 12 17.38 -18.55 1.22
C GLY A 12 18.16 -18.36 2.52
N ASN A 13 19.45 -18.70 2.54
CA ASN A 13 20.28 -18.58 3.74
C ASN A 13 20.41 -17.13 4.22
N ASP A 14 20.53 -16.18 3.29
CA ASP A 14 20.65 -14.75 3.60
C ASP A 14 19.29 -14.11 3.95
N PHE A 15 18.20 -14.75 3.52
CA PHE A 15 16.81 -14.33 3.71
C PHE A 15 16.00 -15.44 4.37
N PRO A 16 16.13 -15.61 5.70
CA PRO A 16 15.45 -16.67 6.42
C PRO A 16 13.92 -16.53 6.29
N ALA A 17 13.21 -17.63 6.59
CA ALA A 17 11.76 -17.60 6.63
C ALA A 17 11.29 -16.57 7.69
N ILE A 18 10.48 -15.63 7.23
CA ILE A 18 9.80 -14.65 8.09
C ILE A 18 8.44 -15.26 8.45
N PRO A 19 8.06 -15.33 9.73
CA PRO A 19 6.74 -15.80 10.16
C PRO A 19 5.60 -15.01 9.53
N SER A 20 4.38 -15.56 9.52
CA SER A 20 3.22 -14.79 9.03
C SER A 20 2.98 -13.56 9.90
N ALA A 21 2.35 -12.51 9.34
CA ALA A 21 2.09 -11.30 10.12
C ALA A 21 1.23 -11.59 11.36
N VAL A 22 0.31 -12.57 11.30
CA VAL A 22 -0.47 -13.01 12.48
C VAL A 22 0.44 -13.52 13.59
N GLN A 23 1.50 -14.26 13.25
CA GLN A 23 2.50 -14.72 14.23
C GLN A 23 3.37 -13.56 14.73
N GLN A 24 3.75 -12.64 13.84
CA GLN A 24 4.52 -11.45 14.20
C GLN A 24 3.75 -10.57 15.21
N GLY A 25 2.44 -10.38 15.02
CA GLY A 25 1.58 -9.61 15.93
C GLY A 25 1.28 -10.29 17.27
N GLN A 26 1.76 -11.51 17.51
CA GLN A 26 1.73 -12.13 18.85
C GLN A 26 2.98 -11.82 19.69
N TRP A 27 3.99 -11.17 19.10
CA TRP A 27 5.23 -10.87 19.81
C TRP A 27 5.10 -9.62 20.66
N ASP A 28 5.93 -9.55 21.71
CA ASP A 28 6.15 -8.28 22.38
C ASP A 28 6.83 -7.27 21.42
N GLN A 29 6.67 -5.99 21.75
CA GLN A 29 7.14 -4.88 20.90
C GLN A 29 8.67 -4.85 20.76
N GLN A 30 9.42 -5.39 21.73
CA GLN A 30 10.87 -5.45 21.66
C GLN A 30 11.31 -6.48 20.62
N THR A 31 10.70 -7.67 20.64
CA THR A 31 10.95 -8.76 19.71
C THR A 31 10.52 -8.38 18.30
N LEU A 32 9.33 -7.79 18.14
CA LEU A 32 8.85 -7.30 16.85
C LEU A 32 9.83 -6.28 16.25
N ARG A 33 10.21 -5.25 17.03
CA ARG A 33 11.18 -4.23 16.59
C ARG A 33 12.52 -4.84 16.16
N ALA A 34 13.10 -5.70 17.00
CA ALA A 34 14.41 -6.27 16.75
C ALA A 34 14.43 -7.15 15.50
N ARG A 35 13.40 -8.00 15.32
CA ARG A 35 13.28 -8.88 14.15
C ARG A 35 13.01 -8.10 12.88
N THR A 36 12.12 -7.11 12.91
CA THR A 36 11.88 -6.23 11.77
C THR A 36 13.16 -5.51 11.34
N ALA A 37 13.95 -5.00 12.29
CA ALA A 37 15.21 -4.33 11.98
C ALA A 37 16.24 -5.28 11.33
N ASP A 38 16.35 -6.53 11.80
CA ASP A 38 17.20 -7.55 11.18
C ASP A 38 16.77 -7.84 9.73
N TRP A 39 15.49 -8.08 9.49
CA TRP A 39 14.98 -8.36 8.13
C TRP A 39 15.16 -7.18 7.18
N ALA A 40 14.86 -5.96 7.65
CA ALA A 40 15.08 -4.75 6.87
C ALA A 40 16.57 -4.51 6.60
N GLY A 41 17.46 -4.77 7.58
CA GLY A 41 18.90 -4.69 7.38
C GLY A 41 19.41 -5.65 6.29
N ARG A 42 18.86 -6.86 6.21
CA ARG A 42 19.15 -7.83 5.14
C ARG A 42 18.67 -7.34 3.77
N LEU A 43 17.47 -6.77 3.70
CA LEU A 43 16.95 -6.15 2.48
C LEU A 43 17.86 -5.00 2.01
N ALA A 44 18.23 -4.09 2.93
CA ALA A 44 19.16 -3.00 2.63
C ALA A 44 20.52 -3.52 2.15
N GLY A 45 21.05 -4.58 2.79
CA GLY A 45 22.30 -5.23 2.38
C GLY A 45 22.27 -5.83 0.97
N ALA A 46 21.09 -6.20 0.46
CA ALA A 46 20.90 -6.64 -0.92
C ALA A 46 20.51 -5.52 -1.90
N GLY A 47 20.54 -4.26 -1.45
CA GLY A 47 20.21 -3.09 -2.28
C GLY A 47 18.72 -2.83 -2.44
N VAL A 48 17.85 -3.50 -1.67
CA VAL A 48 16.42 -3.17 -1.63
C VAL A 48 16.22 -1.95 -0.76
N THR A 49 15.71 -0.87 -1.36
CA THR A 49 15.56 0.43 -0.68
C THR A 49 14.13 0.69 -0.19
N MET A 50 13.17 -0.11 -0.64
CA MET A 50 11.76 0.04 -0.32
C MET A 50 11.12 -1.34 -0.28
N ASP A 51 10.41 -1.63 0.80
CA ASP A 51 9.56 -2.79 0.89
C ASP A 51 8.09 -2.39 0.76
N LEU A 52 7.34 -3.24 0.06
CA LEU A 52 5.90 -3.12 -0.07
C LEU A 52 5.23 -3.79 1.15
N ALA A 53 5.60 -3.33 2.34
CA ALA A 53 5.14 -3.80 3.64
C ALA A 53 5.30 -2.66 4.66
N PRO A 54 4.57 -2.65 5.80
CA PRO A 54 3.68 -3.71 6.30
C PRO A 54 2.23 -3.66 5.76
N VAL A 55 1.56 -4.81 5.85
CA VAL A 55 0.09 -4.89 5.71
C VAL A 55 -0.55 -4.29 6.96
N ALA A 56 -1.17 -3.13 6.79
CA ALA A 56 -1.92 -2.39 7.82
C ALA A 56 -3.40 -2.80 7.89
N ASP A 57 -3.84 -3.70 7.01
CA ASP A 57 -5.18 -4.27 7.03
C ASP A 57 -5.46 -5.00 8.36
N THR A 58 -6.61 -4.69 8.98
CA THR A 58 -7.11 -5.44 10.15
C THR A 58 -8.24 -6.37 9.72
N VAL A 59 -8.13 -7.66 10.02
CA VAL A 59 -9.16 -8.66 9.67
C VAL A 59 -9.98 -8.99 10.93
N PRO A 60 -11.30 -8.71 10.96
CA PRO A 60 -12.13 -8.99 12.14
C PRO A 60 -12.04 -10.46 12.57
N ALA A 61 -12.03 -10.69 13.88
CA ALA A 61 -11.93 -12.02 14.47
C ALA A 61 -13.03 -12.95 13.91
N GLY A 62 -12.67 -14.20 13.63
CA GLY A 62 -13.58 -15.20 13.07
C GLY A 62 -13.90 -15.04 11.58
N THR A 63 -13.38 -14.01 10.90
CA THR A 63 -13.69 -13.75 9.48
C THR A 63 -12.55 -14.03 8.51
N GLY A 64 -11.39 -14.50 9.01
CA GLY A 64 -10.17 -14.71 8.23
C GLY A 64 -10.34 -15.62 7.03
N GLY A 65 -10.95 -16.81 7.21
CA GLY A 65 -11.20 -17.73 6.10
C GLY A 65 -12.16 -17.20 5.03
N ALA A 66 -12.99 -16.20 5.37
CA ALA A 66 -13.89 -15.53 4.44
C ALA A 66 -13.32 -14.21 3.91
N ASN A 67 -12.06 -13.89 4.20
CA ASN A 67 -11.35 -12.74 3.63
C ASN A 67 -10.19 -13.25 2.74
N PRO A 68 -10.44 -13.44 1.44
CA PRO A 68 -9.45 -14.03 0.53
C PRO A 68 -8.12 -13.29 0.42
N PRO A 69 -8.03 -11.94 0.37
CA PRO A 69 -6.76 -11.29 0.09
C PRO A 69 -5.81 -11.25 1.31
N ILE A 70 -6.32 -11.17 2.54
CA ILE A 70 -5.50 -10.96 3.75
C ILE A 70 -5.64 -12.13 4.71
N GLY A 71 -6.87 -12.36 5.19
CA GLY A 71 -7.17 -13.32 6.25
C GLY A 71 -6.85 -14.77 5.90
N ALA A 72 -7.15 -15.20 4.68
CA ALA A 72 -6.88 -16.56 4.21
C ALA A 72 -5.37 -16.90 4.16
N PHE A 73 -4.52 -15.87 4.13
CA PHE A 73 -3.06 -16.00 4.04
C PHE A 73 -2.35 -15.52 5.32
N ASN A 74 -3.08 -15.20 6.38
CA ASN A 74 -2.54 -14.72 7.66
C ASN A 74 -1.63 -13.48 7.51
N ARG A 75 -2.00 -12.55 6.62
CA ARG A 75 -1.22 -11.35 6.28
C ARG A 75 -1.46 -10.16 7.21
N GLN A 76 -2.48 -10.21 8.06
CA GLN A 76 -2.77 -9.19 9.08
C GLN A 76 -1.96 -9.44 10.36
N TYR A 77 -1.58 -8.37 11.08
CA TYR A 77 -0.95 -8.50 12.40
C TYR A 77 -1.95 -8.93 13.49
N GLY A 78 -3.23 -8.62 13.32
CA GLY A 78 -4.25 -8.93 14.31
C GLY A 78 -5.67 -8.59 13.86
N SER A 79 -6.60 -8.70 14.81
CA SER A 79 -8.05 -8.56 14.57
C SER A 79 -8.71 -7.36 15.22
N ALA A 80 -7.94 -6.55 15.96
CA ALA A 80 -8.41 -5.34 16.62
C ALA A 80 -7.58 -4.14 16.15
N PRO A 81 -8.19 -3.00 15.76
CA PRO A 81 -7.46 -1.90 15.17
C PRO A 81 -6.38 -1.28 16.06
N ASP A 82 -6.59 -1.19 17.38
CA ASP A 82 -5.64 -0.52 18.28
C ASP A 82 -4.34 -1.32 18.48
N PRO A 83 -4.38 -2.63 18.80
CA PRO A 83 -3.16 -3.44 18.81
C PRO A 83 -2.44 -3.46 17.46
N VAL A 84 -3.19 -3.58 16.35
CA VAL A 84 -2.60 -3.56 15.01
C VAL A 84 -1.92 -2.21 14.73
N ALA A 85 -2.51 -1.09 15.17
CA ALA A 85 -1.91 0.22 15.01
C ALA A 85 -0.57 0.36 15.76
N GLN A 86 -0.47 -0.23 16.95
CA GLN A 86 0.78 -0.28 17.71
C GLN A 86 1.86 -1.09 16.97
N ASP A 87 1.50 -2.27 16.46
CA ASP A 87 2.43 -3.12 15.70
C ASP A 87 2.91 -2.43 14.42
N ILE A 88 2.00 -1.81 13.68
CA ILE A 88 2.34 -1.09 12.44
C ILE A 88 3.30 0.07 12.72
N ALA A 89 3.09 0.84 13.78
CA ALA A 89 4.03 1.91 14.16
C ALA A 89 5.43 1.35 14.49
N THR A 90 5.49 0.21 15.20
CA THR A 90 6.77 -0.45 15.53
C THR A 90 7.48 -0.98 14.28
N VAL A 91 6.76 -1.65 13.38
CA VAL A 91 7.34 -2.22 12.15
C VAL A 91 7.84 -1.11 11.21
N VAL A 92 7.04 -0.05 11.02
CA VAL A 92 7.44 1.11 10.20
C VAL A 92 8.71 1.75 10.76
N GLY A 93 8.73 2.06 12.06
CA GLY A 93 9.89 2.70 12.68
C GLY A 93 11.15 1.84 12.60
N ALA A 94 11.03 0.53 12.84
CA ALA A 94 12.14 -0.41 12.79
C ALA A 94 12.73 -0.55 11.37
N ALA A 95 11.88 -0.77 10.36
CA ALA A 95 12.32 -0.99 8.99
C ALA A 95 13.01 0.25 8.39
N GLN A 96 12.44 1.44 8.60
CA GLN A 96 13.03 2.69 8.09
C GLN A 96 14.33 3.05 8.81
N SER A 97 14.44 2.76 10.12
CA SER A 97 15.71 2.94 10.85
C SER A 97 16.82 2.01 10.36
N ALA A 98 16.46 0.87 9.77
CA ALA A 98 17.38 -0.07 9.13
C ALA A 98 17.65 0.23 7.64
N GLY A 99 17.16 1.38 7.13
CA GLY A 99 17.47 1.86 5.77
C GLY A 99 16.50 1.39 4.68
N VAL A 100 15.35 0.80 5.03
CA VAL A 100 14.33 0.37 4.05
C VAL A 100 13.05 1.17 4.21
N LEU A 101 12.65 1.88 3.17
CA LEU A 101 11.38 2.61 3.14
C LEU A 101 10.19 1.64 3.21
N THR A 102 9.15 1.99 3.97
CA THR A 102 7.94 1.15 4.09
C THR A 102 6.78 1.66 3.25
N THR A 103 5.87 0.73 2.96
CA THR A 103 4.62 0.98 2.26
C THR A 103 3.45 0.38 3.03
N LEU A 104 2.65 1.23 3.67
CA LEU A 104 1.42 0.76 4.32
C LEU A 104 0.44 0.26 3.27
N LYS A 105 -0.18 -0.90 3.49
CA LYS A 105 -1.15 -1.44 2.52
C LYS A 105 -2.28 -2.25 3.16
N HIS A 106 -3.47 -2.32 2.57
CA HIS A 106 -3.89 -1.69 1.30
C HIS A 106 -5.00 -0.68 1.61
N PHE A 107 -4.69 0.60 1.55
CA PHE A 107 -5.57 1.68 1.97
C PHE A 107 -6.87 1.73 1.14
N PRO A 108 -8.06 1.93 1.73
CA PRO A 108 -8.34 2.18 3.15
C PRO A 108 -8.56 0.91 4.01
N GLY A 109 -8.33 -0.27 3.45
CA GLY A 109 -8.43 -1.54 4.17
C GLY A 109 -9.01 -2.66 3.30
N LEU A 110 -8.28 -3.76 3.09
CA LEU A 110 -8.77 -4.99 2.46
C LEU A 110 -9.26 -6.04 3.47
N GLY A 111 -9.07 -5.82 4.78
CA GLY A 111 -9.35 -6.83 5.80
C GLY A 111 -10.83 -7.22 5.98
N ARG A 112 -11.76 -6.55 5.29
CA ARG A 112 -13.21 -6.80 5.40
C ARG A 112 -13.91 -7.10 4.06
N VAL A 113 -13.17 -7.19 2.96
CA VAL A 113 -13.75 -7.64 1.67
C VAL A 113 -14.00 -9.15 1.68
N ARG A 114 -14.91 -9.62 0.81
CA ARG A 114 -15.25 -11.05 0.63
C ARG A 114 -14.79 -11.64 -0.72
N ALA A 115 -14.12 -10.85 -1.54
CA ALA A 115 -13.53 -11.28 -2.81
C ALA A 115 -12.11 -10.71 -2.94
N ASN A 116 -11.26 -11.38 -3.71
CA ASN A 116 -9.91 -10.89 -4.01
C ASN A 116 -9.95 -9.98 -5.26
N THR A 117 -9.34 -8.80 -5.18
CA THR A 117 -9.20 -7.84 -6.29
C THR A 117 -8.39 -8.41 -7.47
N ASP A 118 -7.48 -9.36 -7.20
CA ASP A 118 -6.66 -10.01 -8.23
C ASP A 118 -7.52 -10.83 -9.19
N THR A 119 -8.59 -11.43 -8.69
CA THR A 119 -9.40 -12.43 -9.43
C THR A 119 -10.86 -12.03 -9.59
N SER A 120 -11.32 -10.94 -8.96
CA SER A 120 -12.72 -10.52 -8.97
C SER A 120 -12.90 -9.01 -9.02
N THR A 121 -13.94 -8.57 -9.73
CA THR A 121 -14.44 -7.19 -9.70
C THR A 121 -15.44 -6.95 -8.57
N GLN A 122 -15.70 -7.97 -7.73
CA GLN A 122 -16.69 -7.94 -6.64
C GLN A 122 -16.04 -7.79 -5.26
N ALA A 123 -14.77 -7.40 -5.20
CA ALA A 123 -14.14 -7.00 -3.96
C ALA A 123 -14.74 -5.67 -3.48
N VAL A 124 -15.71 -5.76 -2.58
CA VAL A 124 -16.44 -4.63 -2.01
C VAL A 124 -16.34 -4.67 -0.49
N ASP A 125 -16.01 -3.54 0.12
CA ASP A 125 -16.17 -3.31 1.56
C ASP A 125 -17.38 -2.40 1.78
N PRO A 126 -18.50 -2.92 2.33
CA PRO A 126 -19.74 -2.15 2.45
C PRO A 126 -19.81 -1.27 3.71
N VAL A 127 -18.79 -1.32 4.59
CA VAL A 127 -18.89 -0.74 5.94
C VAL A 127 -17.90 0.38 6.22
N THR A 128 -16.74 0.42 5.55
CA THR A 128 -15.70 1.43 5.78
C THR A 128 -16.22 2.84 5.60
N THR A 129 -16.07 3.66 6.62
CA THR A 129 -16.35 5.11 6.59
C THR A 129 -15.09 5.92 6.86
N VAL A 130 -15.21 7.24 6.72
CA VAL A 130 -14.13 8.20 7.00
C VAL A 130 -13.72 8.29 8.48
N ASP A 131 -14.53 7.74 9.39
CA ASP A 131 -14.32 7.70 10.84
C ASP A 131 -14.09 6.27 11.36
N ASP A 132 -13.87 5.32 10.45
CA ASP A 132 -13.77 3.92 10.81
C ASP A 132 -12.51 3.64 11.64
N PRO A 133 -12.61 3.00 12.81
CA PRO A 133 -11.46 2.58 13.60
C PRO A 133 -10.44 1.74 12.83
N TYR A 134 -10.85 1.04 11.77
CA TYR A 134 -9.94 0.26 10.91
C TYR A 134 -8.97 1.12 10.09
N LEU A 135 -9.13 2.45 10.09
CA LEU A 135 -8.14 3.39 9.57
C LEU A 135 -6.97 3.66 10.55
N ARG A 136 -7.12 3.32 11.84
CA ARG A 136 -6.10 3.61 12.88
C ARG A 136 -4.72 3.03 12.57
N PRO A 137 -4.58 1.79 12.04
CA PRO A 137 -3.28 1.28 11.63
C PRO A 137 -2.59 2.12 10.55
N PHE A 138 -3.36 2.63 9.58
CA PHE A 138 -2.81 3.54 8.57
C PHE A 138 -2.37 4.86 9.19
N SER A 139 -3.20 5.47 10.05
CA SER A 139 -2.84 6.70 10.76
C SER A 139 -1.59 6.53 11.63
N ALA A 140 -1.46 5.40 12.33
CA ALA A 140 -0.30 5.11 13.16
C ALA A 140 0.98 4.91 12.33
N GLY A 141 0.90 4.19 11.22
CA GLY A 141 2.02 4.05 10.30
C GLY A 141 2.43 5.36 9.62
N ILE A 142 1.45 6.23 9.29
CA ILE A 142 1.72 7.59 8.79
C ILE A 142 2.45 8.40 9.86
N GLY A 143 1.97 8.36 11.11
CA GLY A 143 2.61 9.03 12.25
C GLY A 143 4.01 8.50 12.57
N ALA A 144 4.26 7.21 12.34
CA ALA A 144 5.58 6.59 12.44
C ALA A 144 6.50 6.92 11.26
N GLY A 145 5.98 7.64 10.25
CA GLY A 145 6.77 8.20 9.16
C GLY A 145 6.88 7.32 7.91
N SER A 146 5.94 6.37 7.68
CA SER A 146 5.98 5.51 6.49
C SER A 146 6.13 6.33 5.21
N ALA A 147 7.08 5.97 4.38
CA ALA A 147 7.41 6.69 3.14
C ALA A 147 6.28 6.64 2.11
N ALA A 148 5.57 5.52 2.05
CA ALA A 148 4.53 5.27 1.08
C ALA A 148 3.26 4.68 1.70
N VAL A 149 2.14 4.83 0.98
CA VAL A 149 0.86 4.16 1.23
C VAL A 149 0.35 3.61 -0.10
N MET A 150 0.07 2.31 -0.13
CA MET A 150 -0.51 1.61 -1.27
C MET A 150 -2.03 1.64 -1.19
N VAL A 151 -2.69 1.96 -2.29
CA VAL A 151 -4.16 2.05 -2.39
C VAL A 151 -4.75 0.81 -3.02
N SER A 152 -5.77 0.25 -2.36
CA SER A 152 -6.58 -0.89 -2.78
C SER A 152 -7.30 -0.65 -4.11
N SER A 153 -7.59 -1.73 -4.84
CA SER A 153 -8.48 -1.72 -6.02
C SER A 153 -9.90 -2.22 -5.70
N ALA A 154 -10.29 -2.32 -4.43
CA ALA A 154 -11.66 -2.64 -4.02
C ALA A 154 -12.60 -1.42 -4.06
N THR A 155 -13.91 -1.65 -4.04
CA THR A 155 -14.93 -0.59 -3.96
C THR A 155 -15.40 -0.38 -2.52
N TYR A 156 -15.63 0.88 -2.12
CA TYR A 156 -16.03 1.27 -0.77
C TYR A 156 -17.26 2.19 -0.81
N PRO A 157 -18.49 1.66 -0.93
CA PRO A 157 -19.67 2.47 -1.25
C PRO A 157 -20.02 3.58 -0.26
N ARG A 158 -19.58 3.48 1.00
CA ARG A 158 -19.76 4.53 2.03
C ARG A 158 -18.72 5.65 1.94
N LEU A 159 -17.71 5.51 1.09
CA LEU A 159 -16.70 6.53 0.77
C LEU A 159 -16.90 7.04 -0.65
N ASP A 160 -17.00 6.12 -1.61
CA ASP A 160 -17.26 6.36 -3.02
C ASP A 160 -17.85 5.09 -3.67
N ALA A 161 -19.10 5.18 -4.12
CA ALA A 161 -19.80 4.07 -4.75
C ALA A 161 -19.52 3.95 -6.26
N GLN A 162 -18.88 4.94 -6.88
CA GLN A 162 -18.73 5.03 -8.33
C GLN A 162 -17.39 4.48 -8.83
N SER A 163 -16.40 4.39 -7.95
CA SER A 163 -15.03 4.01 -8.32
C SER A 163 -14.41 3.06 -7.31
N VAL A 164 -13.50 2.21 -7.80
CA VAL A 164 -12.55 1.51 -6.94
C VAL A 164 -11.64 2.53 -6.25
N ALA A 165 -11.12 2.21 -5.06
CA ALA A 165 -10.34 3.14 -4.25
C ALA A 165 -9.16 3.76 -5.02
N ALA A 166 -8.41 2.98 -5.80
CA ALA A 166 -7.31 3.48 -6.63
C ALA A 166 -7.72 4.61 -7.60
N PHE A 167 -8.96 4.67 -8.06
CA PHE A 167 -9.44 5.71 -9.00
C PHE A 167 -10.32 6.77 -8.32
N SER A 168 -10.48 6.71 -7.00
CA SER A 168 -11.39 7.56 -6.26
C SER A 168 -10.67 8.78 -5.68
N THR A 169 -10.95 9.97 -6.22
CA THR A 169 -10.49 11.24 -5.62
C THR A 169 -10.96 11.42 -4.17
N PRO A 170 -12.22 11.09 -3.79
CA PRO A 170 -12.64 11.12 -2.38
C PRO A 170 -11.78 10.27 -1.44
N ILE A 171 -11.32 9.09 -1.88
CA ILE A 171 -10.50 8.20 -1.05
C ILE A 171 -9.03 8.62 -1.07
N VAL A 172 -8.45 8.79 -2.27
CA VAL A 172 -7.02 9.05 -2.44
C VAL A 172 -6.63 10.46 -2.01
N THR A 173 -7.36 11.47 -2.51
CA THR A 173 -7.09 12.87 -2.15
C THR A 173 -7.84 13.27 -0.88
N GLY A 174 -9.15 13.00 -0.81
CA GLY A 174 -9.97 13.46 0.31
C GLY A 174 -9.62 12.79 1.63
N LEU A 175 -9.64 11.46 1.68
CA LEU A 175 -9.40 10.73 2.92
C LEU A 175 -7.89 10.62 3.23
N LEU A 176 -7.08 10.09 2.32
CA LEU A 176 -5.66 9.82 2.60
C LEU A 176 -4.80 11.10 2.65
N ARG A 177 -4.79 11.89 1.57
CA ARG A 177 -3.94 13.09 1.48
C ARG A 177 -4.39 14.20 2.42
N GLN A 178 -5.69 14.52 2.43
CA GLN A 178 -6.21 15.68 3.18
C GLN A 178 -6.57 15.31 4.62
N ARG A 179 -7.48 14.36 4.84
CA ARG A 179 -7.99 14.07 6.19
C ARG A 179 -6.98 13.36 7.09
N LEU A 180 -6.25 12.38 6.58
CA LEU A 180 -5.17 11.72 7.33
C LEU A 180 -3.83 12.45 7.24
N GLY A 181 -3.74 13.51 6.43
CA GLY A 181 -2.54 14.36 6.34
C GLY A 181 -1.30 13.65 5.78
N PHE A 182 -1.47 12.57 5.02
CA PHE A 182 -0.32 11.84 4.48
C PHE A 182 0.43 12.67 3.45
N THR A 183 1.74 12.88 3.60
CA THR A 183 2.56 13.71 2.69
C THR A 183 3.58 12.92 1.87
N GLY A 184 3.63 11.60 2.03
CA GLY A 184 4.52 10.71 1.30
C GLY A 184 3.98 10.30 -0.08
N VAL A 185 4.55 9.22 -0.61
CA VAL A 185 4.19 8.67 -1.93
C VAL A 185 2.93 7.82 -1.84
N ILE A 186 1.91 8.16 -2.61
CA ILE A 186 0.73 7.32 -2.78
C ILE A 186 0.99 6.39 -3.97
N VAL A 187 1.11 5.10 -3.72
CA VAL A 187 1.36 4.07 -4.73
C VAL A 187 0.08 3.27 -4.99
N SER A 188 -0.14 2.82 -6.22
CA SER A 188 -1.25 1.91 -6.50
C SER A 188 -0.89 0.49 -6.07
N ASP A 189 -1.89 -0.34 -5.79
CA ASP A 189 -1.73 -1.79 -5.98
C ASP A 189 -1.52 -2.09 -7.48
N ASP A 190 -1.31 -3.35 -7.87
CA ASP A 190 -1.10 -3.73 -9.26
C ASP A 190 -2.27 -3.30 -10.16
N LEU A 191 -2.01 -2.35 -11.06
CA LEU A 191 -2.97 -1.92 -12.08
C LEU A 191 -2.80 -2.67 -13.40
N GLY A 192 -1.82 -3.58 -13.49
CA GLY A 192 -1.54 -4.34 -14.70
C GLY A 192 -2.45 -5.55 -14.85
N ALA A 193 -2.34 -6.51 -13.94
CA ALA A 193 -2.95 -7.83 -14.00
C ALA A 193 -4.25 -7.94 -13.18
N ALA A 194 -4.45 -7.13 -12.14
CA ALA A 194 -5.61 -7.25 -11.26
C ALA A 194 -6.96 -7.19 -12.01
N VAL A 195 -7.81 -8.20 -11.80
CA VAL A 195 -9.14 -8.30 -12.42
C VAL A 195 -10.04 -7.12 -12.03
N ALA A 196 -9.89 -6.57 -10.82
CA ALA A 196 -10.69 -5.44 -10.33
C ALA A 196 -10.68 -4.22 -11.26
N VAL A 197 -9.59 -3.99 -12.01
CA VAL A 197 -9.44 -2.84 -12.91
C VAL A 197 -9.52 -3.21 -14.40
N ARG A 198 -9.84 -4.47 -14.73
CA ARG A 198 -9.76 -4.99 -16.11
C ARG A 198 -10.66 -4.26 -17.11
N ALA A 199 -11.77 -3.69 -16.63
CA ALA A 199 -12.72 -2.94 -17.47
C ALA A 199 -12.17 -1.60 -17.95
N VAL A 200 -11.11 -1.09 -17.32
CA VAL A 200 -10.43 0.13 -17.72
C VAL A 200 -9.28 -0.22 -18.66
N PRO A 201 -9.14 0.46 -19.83
CA PRO A 201 -7.98 0.29 -20.70
C PRO A 201 -6.66 0.53 -19.95
N VAL A 202 -5.62 -0.24 -20.25
CA VAL A 202 -4.33 -0.23 -19.51
C VAL A 202 -3.76 1.18 -19.34
N GLY A 203 -3.71 1.97 -20.41
CA GLY A 203 -3.22 3.36 -20.35
C GLY A 203 -4.07 4.26 -19.44
N ASP A 204 -5.39 4.12 -19.52
CA ASP A 204 -6.34 4.91 -18.73
C ASP A 204 -6.25 4.62 -17.23
N ARG A 205 -5.81 3.42 -16.83
CA ARG A 205 -5.62 3.08 -15.40
C ARG A 205 -4.61 4.01 -14.74
N ALA A 206 -3.47 4.24 -15.40
CA ALA A 206 -2.45 5.14 -14.92
C ALA A 206 -2.96 6.58 -14.83
N VAL A 207 -3.66 7.04 -15.88
CA VAL A 207 -4.24 8.40 -15.92
C VAL A 207 -5.26 8.59 -14.80
N ARG A 208 -6.16 7.62 -14.58
CA ARG A 208 -7.17 7.69 -13.51
C ARG A 208 -6.54 7.69 -12.12
N PHE A 209 -5.55 6.84 -11.87
CA PHE A 209 -4.84 6.79 -10.59
C PHE A 209 -4.14 8.11 -10.27
N VAL A 210 -3.38 8.66 -11.24
CA VAL A 210 -2.68 9.94 -11.05
C VAL A 210 -3.67 11.08 -10.86
N ARG A 211 -4.78 11.08 -11.61
CA ARG A 211 -5.86 12.08 -11.47
C ARG A 211 -6.54 12.03 -10.10
N ALA A 212 -6.69 10.84 -9.51
CA ALA A 212 -7.26 10.68 -8.18
C ALA A 212 -6.34 11.22 -7.05
N GLY A 213 -5.06 11.46 -7.34
CA GLY A 213 -4.07 11.93 -6.36
C GLY A 213 -2.92 10.93 -6.12
N GLY A 214 -2.87 9.83 -6.87
CA GLY A 214 -1.79 8.84 -6.79
C GLY A 214 -0.49 9.34 -7.43
N ASP A 215 0.65 8.94 -6.88
CA ASP A 215 1.98 9.44 -7.27
C ASP A 215 2.82 8.40 -8.05
N LEU A 216 2.67 7.12 -7.72
CA LEU A 216 3.43 6.02 -8.32
C LEU A 216 2.50 4.91 -8.78
N VAL A 217 2.49 4.61 -10.09
CA VAL A 217 1.70 3.51 -10.66
C VAL A 217 2.53 2.22 -10.59
N LEU A 218 1.96 1.18 -9.99
CA LEU A 218 2.53 -0.16 -9.94
C LEU A 218 1.92 -1.04 -11.04
N THR A 219 2.77 -1.76 -11.77
CA THR A 219 2.37 -2.87 -12.64
C THR A 219 3.38 -4.00 -12.54
N VAL A 220 2.90 -5.24 -12.36
CA VAL A 220 3.74 -6.45 -12.42
C VAL A 220 3.98 -6.92 -13.86
N ARG A 221 3.20 -6.41 -14.82
CA ARG A 221 3.35 -6.72 -16.25
C ARG A 221 4.17 -5.62 -16.92
N SER A 222 5.44 -5.90 -17.19
CA SER A 222 6.36 -4.94 -17.81
C SER A 222 5.84 -4.34 -19.14
N ALA A 223 5.09 -5.12 -19.92
CA ALA A 223 4.48 -4.67 -21.17
C ALA A 223 3.45 -3.53 -20.99
N ASP A 224 2.88 -3.35 -19.79
CA ASP A 224 1.93 -2.28 -19.51
C ASP A 224 2.61 -0.92 -19.25
N ALA A 225 3.91 -0.91 -18.92
CA ALA A 225 4.60 0.33 -18.52
C ALA A 225 4.65 1.37 -19.64
N ALA A 226 4.96 0.94 -20.87
CA ALA A 226 5.01 1.81 -22.04
C ALA A 226 3.65 2.47 -22.37
N PRO A 227 2.53 1.72 -22.52
CA PRO A 227 1.23 2.34 -22.80
C PRO A 227 0.72 3.20 -21.64
N MET A 228 0.96 2.83 -20.37
CA MET A 228 0.64 3.68 -19.22
C MET A 228 1.40 5.01 -19.26
N THR A 229 2.71 4.97 -19.55
CA THR A 229 3.53 6.17 -19.66
C THR A 229 3.07 7.07 -20.83
N ALA A 230 2.80 6.47 -21.99
CA ALA A 230 2.32 7.21 -23.15
C ALA A 230 0.98 7.92 -22.87
N ALA A 231 0.05 7.25 -22.18
CA ALA A 231 -1.24 7.83 -21.81
C ALA A 231 -1.09 8.99 -20.81
N LEU A 232 -0.21 8.87 -19.81
CA LEU A 232 0.09 9.96 -18.87
C LEU A 232 0.64 11.20 -19.60
N LEU A 233 1.60 11.00 -20.52
CA LEU A 233 2.18 12.09 -21.30
C LEU A 233 1.15 12.74 -22.25
N ALA A 234 0.31 11.94 -22.89
CA ALA A 234 -0.76 12.44 -23.75
C ALA A 234 -1.77 13.29 -22.97
N ALA A 235 -2.22 12.80 -21.81
CA ALA A 235 -3.13 13.54 -20.94
C ALA A 235 -2.51 14.84 -20.41
N ALA A 236 -1.21 14.82 -20.06
CA ALA A 236 -0.50 16.02 -19.58
C ALA A 236 -0.36 17.09 -20.67
N ARG A 237 -0.16 16.70 -21.93
CA ARG A 237 -0.13 17.65 -23.06
C ARG A 237 -1.47 18.32 -23.34
N GLN A 238 -2.57 17.67 -22.97
CA GLN A 238 -3.94 18.15 -23.23
C GLN A 238 -4.52 18.97 -22.08
N SER A 239 -3.94 18.91 -20.88
CA SER A 239 -4.47 19.57 -19.69
C SER A 239 -3.34 20.10 -18.81
N ALA A 240 -3.28 21.43 -18.65
CA ALA A 240 -2.32 22.09 -17.78
C ALA A 240 -2.46 21.64 -16.32
N ASP A 241 -3.70 21.46 -15.83
CA ASP A 241 -3.96 20.97 -14.48
C ASP A 241 -3.44 19.54 -14.29
N PHE A 242 -3.63 18.66 -15.28
CA PHE A 242 -3.10 17.31 -15.21
C PHE A 242 -1.57 17.28 -15.31
N ALA A 243 -0.96 18.15 -16.13
CA ALA A 243 0.49 18.31 -16.16
C ALA A 243 1.06 18.77 -14.81
N ALA A 244 0.37 19.70 -14.14
CA ALA A 244 0.73 20.13 -12.78
C ALA A 244 0.61 18.96 -11.78
N ARG A 245 -0.45 18.15 -11.88
CA ARG A 245 -0.63 16.94 -11.06
C ARG A 245 0.50 15.92 -11.26
N VAL A 246 0.90 15.66 -12.50
CA VAL A 246 2.05 14.77 -12.82
C VAL A 246 3.35 15.32 -12.23
N THR A 247 3.56 16.64 -12.32
CA THR A 247 4.72 17.31 -11.73
C THR A 247 4.75 17.16 -10.21
N ASP A 248 3.61 17.31 -9.54
CA ASP A 248 3.48 17.12 -8.10
C ASP A 248 3.76 15.66 -7.68
N ALA A 249 3.20 14.69 -8.41
CA ALA A 249 3.50 13.27 -8.22
C ALA A 249 5.00 12.98 -8.30
N ALA A 250 5.67 13.50 -9.34
CA ALA A 250 7.11 13.34 -9.52
C ALA A 250 7.90 13.97 -8.36
N ARG A 251 7.46 15.12 -7.82
CA ARG A 251 8.10 15.75 -6.65
C ARG A 251 8.00 14.88 -5.40
N HIS A 252 6.86 14.22 -5.14
CA HIS A 252 6.74 13.28 -4.02
C HIS A 252 7.75 12.12 -4.14
N VAL A 253 7.85 11.53 -5.34
CA VAL A 253 8.81 10.44 -5.61
C VAL A 253 10.26 10.92 -5.43
N LEU A 254 10.62 12.08 -5.98
CA LEU A 254 11.97 12.64 -5.83
C LEU A 254 12.31 12.96 -4.37
N ARG A 255 11.36 13.53 -3.60
CA ARG A 255 11.54 13.78 -2.16
C ARG A 255 11.75 12.50 -1.38
N ALA A 256 11.00 11.44 -1.68
CA ALA A 256 11.18 10.14 -1.04
C ALA A 256 12.56 9.56 -1.33
N LYS A 257 13.00 9.60 -2.59
CA LYS A 257 14.35 9.16 -2.97
C LYS A 257 15.46 9.99 -2.30
N PHE A 258 15.29 11.30 -2.23
CA PHE A 258 16.25 12.18 -1.54
C PHE A 258 16.35 11.88 -0.05
N ARG A 259 15.21 11.70 0.65
CA ARG A 259 15.18 11.32 2.08
C ARG A 259 15.83 9.96 2.33
N ALA A 260 15.76 9.06 1.37
CA ALA A 260 16.41 7.75 1.42
C ALA A 260 17.90 7.76 1.00
N GLY A 261 18.47 8.93 0.68
CA GLY A 261 19.86 9.06 0.23
C GLY A 261 20.12 8.51 -1.18
N LEU A 262 19.06 8.29 -1.99
CA LEU A 262 19.16 7.74 -3.35
C LEU A 262 19.31 8.82 -4.43
N LEU A 263 19.30 10.09 -4.05
CA LEU A 263 19.55 11.23 -4.92
C LEU A 263 20.50 12.18 -4.20
N HIS A 264 21.46 12.72 -4.95
CA HIS A 264 22.34 13.78 -4.52
C HIS A 264 22.06 15.03 -5.35
N CYS A 265 22.21 16.20 -4.73
CA CYS A 265 22.13 17.49 -5.41
C CYS A 265 23.46 17.84 -6.07
#